data_AF-A0AAW0NSI3-F1
#
_entry.id   AF-A0AAW0NSI3-F1
#
_cell.length_a   1.000
_cell.length_b   1.000
_cell.length_c   1.000
_cell.angle_alpha   90.00
_cell.angle_beta   90.00
_cell.angle_gamma   90.00
#
_symmetry.space_group_name_H-M   'P 1'
#
loop_
_entity.id
_entity.type
_entity.pdbx_description
1 polymer ?
#
loop_
_entity_poly.entity_id
_entity_poly.type
_entity_poly.pdbx_seq_one_letter_code
_entity_poly.pdbx_strand_id
1 'polypeptide(L)'
;MAKNKDARPPTFAVSVVGLSGTEKEKGNCGVGKSCLCNRYVRPDADNYYSEHTSVLSTIDFGGRVVNNDHFLYWGDVCHRGDDGLDCRIQIIEQTEFIDDQTFLPHRSTNLQPYTKRAASTKLQSAEKLMYICTDQLGLEQDFDQKQMPDGKLNIDGFILCIDPRSRSSSRLRMRRMRGPALEGFASFRASKKNLLLIETSSKTNVNVELCFNSLLQQLDKTRGKPKTVPYLEAYKVQRQLVASITDRFEKLMVQSVRDYHTTWKAVTNNLRGQPDYEEFITLEGTRKARNTFTKHIAQLKNEHIRKRREEYLTTLPKTLNNMLNNLDEVEHLTWHEAQSVIRNRHDFHSGL
;
A
#
# COMPACT_ATOMS: atom_id res chain seq x y z
N MET A 1 -6.38 -49.46 9.82
CA MET A 1 -6.48 -48.04 10.22
C MET A 1 -6.17 -47.18 9.01
N ALA A 2 -7.18 -46.58 8.38
CA ALA A 2 -6.98 -45.65 7.29
C ALA A 2 -6.29 -44.40 7.84
N LYS A 3 -5.11 -44.05 7.31
CA LYS A 3 -4.48 -42.76 7.56
C LYS A 3 -5.46 -41.70 7.07
N ASN A 4 -6.06 -40.94 8.00
CA ASN A 4 -6.74 -39.70 7.68
C ASN A 4 -5.73 -38.84 6.90
N LYS A 5 -5.91 -38.72 5.58
CA LYS A 5 -5.26 -37.66 4.82
C LYS A 5 -5.81 -36.38 5.41
N ASP A 6 -4.96 -35.56 6.03
CA ASP A 6 -5.35 -34.20 6.40
C ASP A 6 -6.04 -33.56 5.18
N ALA A 7 -7.34 -33.30 5.33
CA ALA A 7 -8.15 -32.78 4.24
C ALA A 7 -7.58 -31.41 3.91
N ARG A 8 -7.16 -31.21 2.65
CA ARG A 8 -6.65 -29.91 2.21
C ARG A 8 -7.74 -28.86 2.49
N PRO A 9 -7.38 -27.68 3.00
CA PRO A 9 -8.36 -26.64 3.29
C PRO A 9 -9.12 -26.29 2.00
N PRO A 10 -10.44 -26.04 2.08
CA PRO A 10 -11.26 -25.67 0.93
C PRO A 10 -10.67 -24.43 0.24
N THR A 11 -10.74 -24.42 -1.09
CA THR A 11 -10.26 -23.32 -1.91
C THR A 11 -11.43 -22.70 -2.67
N PHE A 12 -11.56 -21.38 -2.60
CA PHE A 12 -12.58 -20.60 -3.28
C PHE A 12 -11.92 -19.66 -4.28
N ALA A 13 -12.39 -19.63 -5.53
CA ALA A 13 -11.94 -18.66 -6.51
C ALA A 13 -12.92 -17.48 -6.62
N VAL A 14 -12.41 -16.28 -6.41
CA VAL A 14 -13.17 -15.03 -6.44
C VAL A 14 -12.74 -14.19 -7.63
N SER A 15 -13.72 -13.79 -8.45
CA SER A 15 -13.52 -12.90 -9.59
C SER A 15 -13.96 -11.47 -9.26
N VAL A 16 -13.01 -10.53 -9.29
CA VAL A 16 -13.24 -9.10 -9.12
C VAL A 16 -13.51 -8.47 -10.48
N VAL A 17 -14.68 -7.86 -10.62
CA VAL A 17 -15.21 -7.30 -11.88
C VAL A 17 -15.63 -5.84 -11.68
N GLY A 18 -15.78 -5.07 -12.75
CA GLY A 18 -16.18 -3.66 -12.69
C GLY A 18 -15.91 -2.95 -14.00
N LEU A 19 -16.29 -1.68 -14.14
CA LEU A 19 -16.08 -0.96 -15.41
C LEU A 19 -14.60 -1.04 -15.85
N SER A 20 -14.40 -1.51 -17.08
CA SER A 20 -13.12 -1.77 -17.71
C SER A 20 -13.25 -1.53 -19.21
N GLY A 21 -12.14 -1.25 -19.87
CA GLY A 21 -12.11 -0.88 -21.29
C GLY A 21 -11.15 0.27 -21.57
N THR A 22 -11.33 0.86 -22.74
CA THR A 22 -10.61 2.04 -23.23
C THR A 22 -10.90 3.28 -22.39
N GLU A 23 -10.07 4.32 -22.54
CA GLU A 23 -10.30 5.62 -21.89
C GLU A 23 -11.68 6.21 -22.25
N LYS A 24 -12.17 5.95 -23.47
CA LYS A 24 -13.52 6.35 -23.89
C LYS A 24 -14.63 5.70 -23.07
N GLU A 25 -14.43 4.47 -22.61
CA GLU A 25 -15.44 3.69 -21.89
C GLU A 25 -15.39 3.93 -20.37
N LYS A 26 -14.19 3.88 -19.78
CA LYS A 26 -14.01 4.01 -18.33
C LYS A 26 -13.60 5.41 -17.85
N GLY A 27 -13.14 6.26 -18.76
CA GLY A 27 -12.44 7.51 -18.46
C GLY A 27 -10.96 7.29 -18.12
N ASN A 28 -10.31 8.33 -17.63
CA ASN A 28 -8.87 8.34 -17.35
C ASN A 28 -8.49 7.51 -16.12
N CYS A 29 -9.47 7.09 -15.31
CA CYS A 29 -9.26 6.32 -14.09
C CYS A 29 -10.11 5.05 -14.08
N GLY A 30 -9.50 3.92 -13.73
CA GLY A 30 -10.24 2.68 -13.46
C GLY A 30 -11.05 2.76 -12.15
N VAL A 31 -11.97 1.82 -11.95
CA VAL A 31 -12.83 1.77 -10.75
C VAL A 31 -12.16 1.24 -9.48
N GLY A 32 -10.85 0.97 -9.51
CA GLY A 32 -10.07 0.50 -8.35
C GLY A 32 -9.99 -1.02 -8.15
N LYS A 33 -10.31 -1.83 -9.17
CA LYS A 33 -10.23 -3.31 -9.10
C LYS A 33 -8.83 -3.79 -8.68
N SER A 34 -7.79 -3.35 -9.40
CA SER A 34 -6.40 -3.75 -9.13
C SER A 34 -5.95 -3.35 -7.73
N CYS A 35 -6.23 -2.11 -7.30
CA CYS A 35 -5.90 -1.67 -5.94
C CYS A 35 -6.62 -2.51 -4.86
N LEU A 36 -7.89 -2.89 -5.09
CA LEU A 36 -8.64 -3.75 -4.17
C LEU A 36 -8.02 -5.15 -4.07
N CYS A 37 -7.68 -5.76 -5.22
CA CYS A 37 -7.02 -7.06 -5.27
C CYS A 37 -5.64 -7.01 -4.61
N ASN A 38 -4.82 -6.02 -4.96
CA ASN A 38 -3.49 -5.82 -4.37
C ASN A 38 -3.58 -5.71 -2.86
N ARG A 39 -4.42 -4.81 -2.33
CA ARG A 39 -4.52 -4.58 -0.88
C ARG A 39 -5.01 -5.83 -0.14
N TYR A 40 -5.87 -6.63 -0.75
CA TYR A 40 -6.33 -7.86 -0.12
C TYR A 40 -5.26 -8.96 -0.11
N VAL A 41 -4.56 -9.17 -1.25
CA VAL A 41 -3.55 -10.23 -1.36
C VAL A 41 -2.25 -9.87 -0.64
N ARG A 42 -1.89 -8.58 -0.63
CA ARG A 42 -0.68 -8.04 0.00
C ARG A 42 -1.09 -6.83 0.86
N PRO A 43 -1.52 -7.07 2.11
CA PRO A 43 -2.04 -6.00 2.97
C PRO A 43 -0.97 -5.01 3.43
N ASP A 44 0.29 -5.42 3.47
CA ASP A 44 1.41 -4.59 3.93
C ASP A 44 1.59 -3.34 3.08
N ALA A 45 1.92 -2.22 3.72
CA ALA A 45 2.08 -0.92 3.09
C ALA A 45 3.16 -0.90 2.00
N ASP A 46 4.28 -1.57 2.22
CA ASP A 46 5.39 -1.62 1.25
C ASP A 46 5.06 -2.49 0.02
N ASN A 47 4.06 -3.36 0.12
CA ASN A 47 3.63 -4.26 -0.95
C ASN A 47 2.35 -3.77 -1.66
N TYR A 48 1.90 -2.55 -1.36
CA TYR A 48 0.74 -1.93 -2.00
C TYR A 48 1.17 -0.90 -3.04
N TYR A 49 0.78 -1.14 -4.28
CA TYR A 49 0.98 -0.26 -5.41
C TYR A 49 -0.31 0.53 -5.68
N SER A 50 -0.20 1.86 -5.75
CA SER A 50 -1.37 2.70 -6.03
C SER A 50 -1.72 2.77 -7.51
N GLU A 51 -0.82 2.33 -8.38
CA GLU A 51 -0.91 2.47 -9.83
C GLU A 51 -0.70 1.11 -10.50
N HIS A 52 -1.71 0.70 -11.27
CA HIS A 52 -1.70 -0.50 -12.08
C HIS A 52 -2.20 -0.11 -13.47
N THR A 53 -1.30 -0.11 -14.46
CA THR A 53 -1.68 0.25 -15.81
C THR A 53 -2.49 -0.89 -16.45
N SER A 54 -3.42 -0.51 -17.32
CA SER A 54 -4.06 -1.45 -18.24
C SER A 54 -3.69 -1.18 -19.69
N VAL A 55 -2.74 -0.27 -19.93
CA VAL A 55 -2.18 0.02 -21.25
C VAL A 55 -0.83 -0.65 -21.29
N LEU A 56 -0.67 -1.61 -22.19
CA LEU A 56 0.46 -2.54 -22.24
C LEU A 56 0.97 -2.64 -23.68
N SER A 57 2.27 -2.90 -23.80
CA SER A 57 2.85 -3.29 -25.09
C SER A 57 2.35 -4.68 -25.51
N THR A 58 2.46 -5.00 -26.80
CA THR A 58 2.18 -6.37 -27.30
C THR A 58 3.06 -7.41 -26.61
N ILE A 59 4.30 -7.06 -26.24
CA ILE A 59 5.24 -7.96 -25.56
C ILE A 59 4.75 -8.27 -24.15
N ASP A 60 4.40 -7.24 -23.38
CA ASP A 60 3.90 -7.41 -22.00
C ASP A 60 2.58 -8.17 -21.95
N PHE A 61 1.70 -7.92 -22.93
CA PHE A 61 0.43 -8.64 -23.05
C PHE A 61 0.63 -10.14 -23.30
N GLY A 62 1.65 -10.49 -24.10
CA GLY A 62 2.02 -11.88 -24.40
C GLY A 62 2.84 -12.57 -23.32
N GLY A 63 3.45 -11.82 -22.38
CA GLY A 63 4.26 -12.35 -21.28
C GLY A 63 3.45 -13.25 -20.33
N ARG A 64 4.12 -14.13 -19.57
CA ARG A 64 3.45 -15.19 -18.79
C ARG A 64 2.52 -14.69 -17.67
N VAL A 65 2.63 -13.44 -17.25
CA VAL A 65 1.75 -12.85 -16.23
C VAL A 65 0.39 -12.49 -16.84
N VAL A 66 0.37 -11.71 -17.93
CA VAL A 66 -0.86 -11.33 -18.64
C VAL A 66 -1.37 -12.48 -19.51
N ASN A 67 -0.45 -13.24 -20.10
CA ASN A 67 -0.64 -14.50 -20.79
C ASN A 67 -1.68 -14.46 -21.92
N ASN A 68 -1.70 -13.37 -22.68
CA ASN A 68 -2.69 -13.10 -23.73
C ASN A 68 -4.15 -13.06 -23.24
N ASP A 69 -4.35 -12.87 -21.93
CA ASP A 69 -5.65 -12.81 -21.30
C ASP A 69 -6.04 -11.38 -20.92
N HIS A 70 -7.36 -11.13 -20.87
CA HIS A 70 -7.92 -9.95 -20.24
C HIS A 70 -8.31 -10.16 -18.77
N PHE A 71 -7.54 -10.98 -18.06
CA PHE A 71 -7.65 -11.12 -16.62
C PHE A 71 -6.27 -11.30 -15.98
N LEU A 72 -6.17 -10.88 -14.72
CA LEU A 72 -4.99 -11.09 -13.88
C LEU A 72 -5.27 -12.15 -12.83
N TYR A 73 -4.29 -13.01 -12.59
CA TYR A 73 -4.26 -13.86 -11.41
C TYR A 73 -3.44 -13.16 -10.34
N TRP A 74 -4.08 -12.73 -9.25
CA TRP A 74 -3.42 -11.98 -8.19
C TRP A 74 -2.74 -12.86 -7.15
N GLY A 75 -3.01 -14.17 -7.17
CA GLY A 75 -2.48 -15.13 -6.21
C GLY A 75 -3.58 -15.71 -5.33
N ASP A 76 -3.17 -16.24 -4.17
CA ASP A 76 -4.08 -16.76 -3.16
C ASP A 76 -3.74 -16.27 -1.76
N VAL A 77 -4.79 -16.09 -0.97
CA VAL A 77 -4.74 -15.70 0.44
C VAL A 77 -5.18 -16.89 1.28
N CYS A 78 -4.36 -17.27 2.25
CA CYS A 78 -4.76 -18.26 3.25
C CYS A 78 -5.55 -17.53 4.34
N HIS A 79 -6.84 -17.83 4.44
CA HIS A 79 -7.71 -17.31 5.48
C HIS A 79 -7.74 -18.30 6.63
N ARG A 80 -7.29 -17.85 7.81
CA ARG A 80 -7.38 -18.57 9.08
C ARG A 80 -8.41 -17.84 9.92
N GLY A 81 -9.65 -18.29 9.88
CA GLY A 81 -10.74 -17.62 10.60
C GLY A 81 -10.69 -17.92 12.10
N ASP A 82 -11.22 -17.00 12.90
CA ASP A 82 -11.46 -17.22 14.34
C ASP A 82 -12.47 -18.36 14.59
N ASP A 83 -13.20 -18.75 13.55
CA ASP A 83 -14.10 -19.90 13.50
C ASP A 83 -13.36 -21.25 13.47
N GLY A 84 -12.02 -21.23 13.36
CA GLY A 84 -11.19 -22.43 13.24
C GLY A 84 -11.29 -23.11 11.87
N LEU A 85 -11.96 -22.46 10.90
CA LEU A 85 -12.13 -22.98 9.56
C LEU A 85 -11.11 -22.33 8.64
N ASP A 86 -10.04 -23.07 8.34
CA ASP A 86 -9.05 -22.64 7.36
C ASP A 86 -9.60 -22.77 5.93
N CYS A 87 -9.35 -21.76 5.09
CA CYS A 87 -9.57 -21.87 3.64
C CYS A 87 -8.54 -21.07 2.85
N ARG A 88 -8.54 -21.26 1.54
CA ARG A 88 -7.75 -20.48 0.60
C ARG A 88 -8.66 -19.72 -0.34
N ILE A 89 -8.36 -18.46 -0.60
CA ILE A 89 -9.10 -17.64 -1.56
C ILE A 89 -8.17 -17.27 -2.70
N GLN A 90 -8.47 -17.73 -3.91
CA GLN A 90 -7.77 -17.38 -5.14
C GLN A 90 -8.40 -16.15 -5.78
N ILE A 91 -7.59 -15.16 -6.14
CA ILE A 91 -8.07 -13.86 -6.61
C ILE A 91 -7.81 -13.69 -8.09
N ILE A 92 -8.89 -13.42 -8.83
CA ILE A 92 -8.87 -13.07 -10.24
C ILE A 92 -9.40 -11.64 -10.40
N GLU A 93 -8.76 -10.85 -11.26
CA GLU A 93 -9.32 -9.59 -11.72
C GLU A 93 -9.68 -9.69 -13.19
N GLN A 94 -10.96 -9.50 -13.53
CA GLN A 94 -11.42 -9.36 -14.91
C GLN A 94 -11.29 -7.91 -15.36
N THR A 95 -10.50 -7.68 -16.41
CA THR A 95 -10.18 -6.33 -16.90
C THR A 95 -10.24 -6.26 -18.43
N GLU A 96 -9.73 -5.18 -19.00
CA GLU A 96 -9.48 -5.07 -20.43
C GLU A 96 -8.15 -4.32 -20.62
N PHE A 97 -7.23 -4.97 -21.32
CA PHE A 97 -5.90 -4.46 -21.61
C PHE A 97 -5.91 -3.81 -22.98
N ILE A 98 -5.33 -2.63 -23.06
CA ILE A 98 -5.30 -1.77 -24.22
C ILE A 98 -3.87 -1.76 -24.76
N ASP A 99 -3.73 -1.87 -26.06
CA ASP A 99 -2.44 -1.79 -26.74
C ASP A 99 -1.94 -0.34 -26.74
N ASP A 100 -0.67 -0.15 -26.39
CA ASP A 100 -0.03 1.15 -26.19
C ASP A 100 0.25 1.92 -27.50
N GLN A 101 0.23 1.22 -28.65
CA GLN A 101 0.42 1.84 -29.97
C GLN A 101 -0.91 2.19 -30.63
N THR A 102 -1.86 1.25 -30.60
CA THR A 102 -3.15 1.38 -31.30
C THR A 102 -4.24 1.99 -30.43
N PHE A 103 -4.08 1.99 -29.11
CA PHE A 103 -5.10 2.38 -28.12
C PHE A 103 -6.43 1.61 -28.24
N LEU A 104 -6.38 0.42 -28.86
CA LEU A 104 -7.48 -0.52 -28.96
C LEU A 104 -7.28 -1.68 -27.98
N PRO A 105 -8.34 -2.39 -27.58
CA PRO A 105 -8.19 -3.61 -26.79
C PRO A 105 -7.26 -4.61 -27.50
N HIS A 106 -6.32 -5.17 -26.75
CA HIS A 106 -5.46 -6.26 -27.25
C HIS A 106 -6.31 -7.42 -27.78
N ARG A 107 -5.82 -8.11 -28.81
CA ARG A 107 -6.50 -9.31 -29.32
C ARG A 107 -6.20 -10.48 -28.40
N SER A 108 -7.17 -10.90 -27.59
CA SER A 108 -7.08 -12.12 -26.80
C SER A 108 -7.60 -13.35 -27.55
N THR A 109 -7.35 -14.53 -26.98
CA THR A 109 -7.95 -15.79 -27.42
C THR A 109 -9.48 -15.81 -27.28
N ASN A 110 -10.04 -14.98 -26.38
CA ASN A 110 -11.47 -14.87 -26.15
C ASN A 110 -12.04 -13.57 -26.75
N LEU A 111 -12.64 -13.69 -27.93
CA LEU A 111 -13.19 -12.55 -28.69
C LEU A 111 -14.52 -12.00 -28.15
N GLN A 112 -15.05 -12.52 -27.05
CA GLN A 112 -16.28 -11.98 -26.46
C GLN A 112 -16.07 -10.58 -25.89
N PRO A 113 -17.10 -9.71 -25.88
CA PRO A 113 -17.02 -8.40 -25.23
C PRO A 113 -16.80 -8.52 -23.72
N TYR A 114 -16.24 -7.49 -23.09
CA TYR A 114 -15.93 -7.44 -21.66
C TYR A 114 -17.08 -7.92 -20.77
N THR A 115 -18.31 -7.47 -21.03
CA THR A 115 -19.48 -7.82 -20.20
C THR A 115 -19.77 -9.32 -20.14
N LYS A 116 -19.48 -10.06 -21.21
CA LYS A 116 -19.60 -11.52 -21.24
C LYS A 116 -18.38 -12.21 -20.63
N ARG A 117 -17.16 -11.74 -20.96
CA ARG A 117 -15.92 -12.32 -20.42
C ARG A 117 -15.85 -12.20 -18.89
N ALA A 118 -16.21 -11.02 -18.36
CA ALA A 118 -16.18 -10.74 -16.93
C ALA A 118 -17.14 -11.63 -16.12
N ALA A 119 -18.20 -12.14 -16.75
CA ALA A 119 -19.16 -13.05 -16.13
C ALA A 119 -18.79 -14.54 -16.30
N SER A 120 -17.67 -14.87 -16.95
CA SER A 120 -17.24 -16.26 -17.13
C SER A 120 -16.90 -16.90 -15.78
N THR A 121 -17.45 -18.08 -15.54
CA THR A 121 -17.14 -18.89 -14.36
C THR A 121 -16.07 -19.93 -14.62
N LYS A 122 -15.61 -20.10 -15.86
CA LYS A 122 -14.55 -21.03 -16.24
C LYS A 122 -13.43 -20.27 -16.91
N LEU A 123 -12.25 -20.35 -16.32
CA LEU A 123 -11.04 -19.71 -16.83
C LEU A 123 -10.01 -20.78 -17.16
N GLN A 124 -9.30 -20.59 -18.27
CA GLN A 124 -8.22 -21.46 -18.72
C GLN A 124 -7.10 -20.56 -19.22
N SER A 125 -5.92 -20.76 -18.65
CA SER A 125 -4.70 -20.04 -19.01
C SER A 125 -3.52 -20.84 -18.47
N ALA A 126 -2.97 -21.71 -19.32
CA ALA A 126 -1.85 -22.57 -18.95
C ALA A 126 -0.61 -21.72 -18.65
N GLU A 127 0.17 -22.12 -17.65
CA GLU A 127 1.43 -21.45 -17.27
C GLU A 127 1.34 -19.99 -16.80
N LYS A 128 0.12 -19.47 -16.61
CA LYS A 128 -0.13 -18.10 -16.14
C LYS A 128 0.53 -17.87 -14.80
N LEU A 129 1.31 -16.79 -14.70
CA LEU A 129 1.96 -16.35 -13.46
C LEU A 129 1.10 -15.35 -12.70
N MET A 130 1.28 -15.34 -11.39
CA MET A 130 0.72 -14.36 -10.49
C MET A 130 1.25 -12.95 -10.81
N TYR A 131 0.34 -11.99 -10.86
CA TYR A 131 0.62 -10.57 -10.99
C TYR A 131 0.96 -9.94 -9.64
N ILE A 132 1.96 -9.07 -9.63
CA ILE A 132 2.42 -8.30 -8.46
C ILE A 132 2.19 -6.81 -8.70
N CYS A 133 2.82 -6.26 -9.72
CA CYS A 133 2.73 -4.87 -10.12
C CYS A 133 3.08 -4.72 -11.61
N THR A 134 2.95 -3.51 -12.15
CA THR A 134 3.28 -3.22 -13.54
C THR A 134 4.77 -3.47 -13.84
N ASP A 135 5.66 -3.13 -12.91
CA ASP A 135 7.11 -3.24 -13.08
C ASP A 135 7.59 -4.69 -13.24
N GLN A 136 6.74 -5.68 -12.91
CA GLN A 136 7.01 -7.10 -13.11
C GLN A 136 6.96 -7.51 -14.59
N LEU A 137 6.17 -6.82 -15.41
CA LEU A 137 5.93 -7.23 -16.79
C LEU A 137 7.20 -7.09 -17.62
N GLY A 138 7.65 -8.18 -18.27
CA GLY A 138 8.92 -8.24 -18.98
C GLY A 138 10.16 -8.44 -18.09
N LEU A 139 9.98 -8.44 -16.76
CA LEU A 139 11.03 -8.69 -15.75
C LEU A 139 10.60 -9.79 -14.76
N GLU A 140 9.82 -10.78 -15.22
CA GLU A 140 9.19 -11.77 -14.34
C GLU A 140 10.19 -12.61 -13.52
N GLN A 141 11.46 -12.68 -13.95
CA GLN A 141 12.53 -13.41 -13.25
C GLN A 141 13.02 -12.68 -11.99
N ASP A 142 12.83 -11.38 -11.89
CA ASP A 142 13.27 -10.56 -10.76
C ASP A 142 12.24 -10.56 -9.61
N PHE A 143 11.12 -11.24 -9.80
CA PHE A 143 9.97 -11.28 -8.90
C PHE A 143 9.57 -12.72 -8.54
N ASP A 144 8.82 -12.87 -7.43
CA ASP A 144 8.29 -14.15 -7.00
C ASP A 144 7.36 -14.78 -8.06
N GLN A 145 7.75 -15.96 -8.57
CA GLN A 145 6.97 -16.69 -9.56
C GLN A 145 6.05 -17.70 -8.90
N LYS A 146 4.77 -17.37 -8.84
CA LYS A 146 3.71 -18.29 -8.42
C LYS A 146 2.76 -18.55 -9.57
N GLN A 147 2.71 -19.78 -10.05
CA GLN A 147 1.83 -20.16 -11.15
C GLN A 147 0.38 -20.32 -10.69
N MET A 148 -0.56 -19.96 -11.56
CA MET A 148 -1.98 -20.27 -11.41
C MET A 148 -2.18 -21.79 -11.41
N PRO A 149 -2.82 -22.37 -10.37
CA PRO A 149 -2.94 -23.82 -10.26
C PRO A 149 -3.64 -24.46 -11.46
N ASP A 150 -3.11 -25.60 -11.91
CA ASP A 150 -3.66 -26.46 -12.97
C ASP A 150 -3.95 -25.78 -14.32
N GLY A 151 -3.51 -24.54 -14.51
CA GLY A 151 -3.80 -23.74 -15.71
C GLY A 151 -5.29 -23.46 -15.94
N LYS A 152 -6.16 -23.72 -14.95
CA LYS A 152 -7.61 -23.53 -15.05
C LYS A 152 -8.23 -23.25 -13.69
N LEU A 153 -9.29 -22.44 -13.67
CA LEU A 153 -10.03 -22.10 -12.46
C LEU A 153 -11.53 -22.07 -12.72
N ASN A 154 -12.32 -22.54 -11.75
CA ASN A 154 -13.77 -22.34 -11.72
C ASN A 154 -14.08 -21.27 -10.67
N ILE A 155 -14.79 -20.20 -11.05
CA ILE A 155 -15.12 -19.09 -10.17
C ILE A 155 -16.33 -19.45 -9.29
N ASP A 156 -16.16 -19.30 -7.97
CA ASP A 156 -17.19 -19.55 -6.96
C ASP A 156 -17.99 -18.28 -6.64
N GLY A 157 -17.34 -17.12 -6.65
CA GLY A 157 -17.96 -15.85 -6.27
C GLY A 157 -17.45 -14.65 -7.04
N PHE A 158 -18.24 -13.57 -7.04
CA PHE A 158 -17.92 -12.33 -7.74
C PHE A 158 -17.95 -11.14 -6.78
N ILE A 159 -17.01 -10.21 -6.97
CA ILE A 159 -17.04 -8.88 -6.34
C ILE A 159 -17.18 -7.84 -7.45
N LEU A 160 -18.25 -7.04 -7.39
CA LEU A 160 -18.49 -5.95 -8.34
C LEU A 160 -18.00 -4.61 -7.78
N CYS A 161 -16.88 -4.12 -8.31
CA CYS A 161 -16.31 -2.82 -7.96
C CYS A 161 -17.03 -1.66 -8.68
N ILE A 162 -17.38 -0.63 -7.90
CA ILE A 162 -18.03 0.59 -8.38
C ILE A 162 -17.30 1.79 -7.76
N ASP A 163 -16.71 2.66 -8.58
CA ASP A 163 -16.17 3.93 -8.09
C ASP A 163 -17.30 4.99 -8.06
N PRO A 164 -17.66 5.53 -6.87
CA PRO A 164 -18.69 6.56 -6.76
C PRO A 164 -18.29 7.88 -7.46
N ARG A 165 -17.00 8.12 -7.70
CA ARG A 165 -16.48 9.34 -8.34
C ARG A 165 -16.46 9.28 -9.85
N SER A 166 -16.51 8.09 -10.45
CA SER A 166 -16.48 7.97 -11.90
C SER A 166 -17.68 8.74 -12.49
N ARG A 167 -17.42 9.71 -13.37
CA ARG A 167 -18.46 10.53 -14.03
C ARG A 167 -19.40 9.66 -14.89
N SER A 168 -18.97 8.45 -15.23
CA SER A 168 -19.75 7.38 -15.85
C SER A 168 -20.83 6.78 -14.91
N SER A 169 -20.71 7.01 -13.60
CA SER A 169 -21.56 6.49 -12.51
C SER A 169 -22.81 7.33 -12.19
N SER A 170 -23.25 8.23 -13.09
CA SER A 170 -24.51 8.96 -12.90
C SER A 170 -25.68 7.99 -12.65
N ARG A 171 -26.62 8.33 -11.75
CA ARG A 171 -27.77 7.47 -11.38
C ARG A 171 -28.52 6.89 -12.59
N LEU A 172 -28.55 7.62 -13.71
CA LEU A 172 -29.18 7.23 -14.97
C LEU A 172 -28.37 6.16 -15.75
N ARG A 173 -27.03 6.18 -15.68
CA ARG A 173 -26.16 5.13 -16.26
C ARG A 173 -25.85 3.99 -15.29
N MET A 174 -25.99 4.20 -13.99
CA MET A 174 -26.01 3.10 -13.02
C MET A 174 -27.15 2.11 -13.38
N ARG A 175 -28.33 2.59 -13.81
CA ARG A 175 -29.39 1.74 -14.43
C ARG A 175 -28.98 1.09 -15.76
N ARG A 176 -28.09 1.72 -16.54
CA ARG A 176 -27.69 1.33 -17.89
C ARG A 176 -26.41 0.48 -17.95
N MET A 177 -25.59 0.44 -16.90
CA MET A 177 -24.55 -0.57 -16.64
C MET A 177 -25.12 -1.72 -15.81
N ARG A 178 -26.07 -1.44 -14.89
CA ARG A 178 -26.95 -2.46 -14.34
C ARG A 178 -27.63 -3.26 -15.46
N GLY A 179 -28.02 -2.66 -16.58
CA GLY A 179 -28.59 -3.40 -17.72
C GLY A 179 -27.64 -4.48 -18.27
N PRO A 180 -26.58 -4.15 -19.03
CA PRO A 180 -25.71 -5.11 -19.71
C PRO A 180 -24.80 -5.91 -18.78
N ALA A 181 -24.34 -5.34 -17.65
CA ALA A 181 -23.63 -6.13 -16.65
C ALA A 181 -24.63 -7.08 -15.98
N LEU A 182 -25.80 -6.64 -15.47
CA LEU A 182 -26.79 -7.58 -14.89
C LEU A 182 -27.53 -8.45 -15.94
N GLU A 183 -27.41 -8.16 -17.24
CA GLU A 183 -27.92 -8.98 -18.35
C GLU A 183 -26.90 -10.07 -18.73
N GLY A 184 -25.60 -9.77 -18.74
CA GLY A 184 -24.54 -10.78 -18.77
C GLY A 184 -24.53 -11.64 -17.50
N PHE A 185 -24.79 -11.01 -16.35
CA PHE A 185 -25.07 -11.65 -15.06
C PHE A 185 -26.58 -12.01 -14.92
N ALA A 186 -27.37 -12.09 -16.01
CA ALA A 186 -28.80 -12.45 -15.92
C ALA A 186 -29.00 -13.88 -15.37
N SER A 187 -28.03 -14.77 -15.60
CA SER A 187 -27.97 -16.08 -14.96
C SER A 187 -27.88 -15.97 -13.43
N PHE A 188 -27.25 -14.90 -12.92
CA PHE A 188 -27.15 -14.56 -11.49
C PHE A 188 -28.46 -13.97 -10.93
N ARG A 189 -29.29 -13.39 -11.81
CA ARG A 189 -30.57 -12.72 -11.52
C ARG A 189 -31.66 -13.67 -11.03
N ALA A 190 -31.48 -14.99 -11.17
CA ALA A 190 -32.31 -15.98 -10.51
C ALA A 190 -32.19 -15.92 -8.96
N SER A 191 -31.15 -15.29 -8.42
CA SER A 191 -30.89 -15.18 -6.97
C SER A 191 -30.95 -13.73 -6.45
N LYS A 192 -32.01 -12.99 -6.77
CA LYS A 192 -32.23 -11.59 -6.32
C LYS A 192 -32.16 -11.30 -4.80
N LYS A 193 -31.87 -12.27 -3.92
CA LYS A 193 -32.06 -12.12 -2.48
C LYS A 193 -30.84 -11.67 -1.65
N ASN A 194 -29.60 -11.71 -2.15
CA ASN A 194 -28.42 -11.52 -1.28
C ASN A 194 -27.28 -10.63 -1.86
N LEU A 195 -27.58 -9.56 -2.62
CA LEU A 195 -26.54 -8.59 -2.98
C LEU A 195 -26.13 -7.78 -1.75
N LEU A 196 -24.85 -7.88 -1.37
CA LEU A 196 -24.28 -7.15 -0.24
C LEU A 196 -23.47 -5.95 -0.75
N LEU A 197 -23.73 -4.77 -0.18
CA LEU A 197 -22.94 -3.57 -0.44
C LEU A 197 -21.93 -3.38 0.68
N ILE A 198 -20.66 -3.31 0.34
CA ILE A 198 -19.56 -3.01 1.27
C ILE A 198 -18.79 -1.83 0.70
N GLU A 199 -18.72 -0.76 1.48
CA GLU A 199 -17.97 0.44 1.12
C GLU A 199 -16.50 0.27 1.56
N THR A 200 -15.57 0.37 0.61
CA THR A 200 -14.15 0.10 0.82
C THR A 200 -13.25 1.25 0.40
N SER A 201 -12.04 1.32 0.94
CA SER A 201 -10.95 2.13 0.40
C SER A 201 -9.64 1.34 0.47
N SER A 202 -9.14 0.89 -0.68
CA SER A 202 -7.85 0.19 -0.76
C SER A 202 -6.67 1.08 -0.37
N LYS A 203 -6.78 2.38 -0.65
CA LYS A 203 -5.75 3.38 -0.35
C LYS A 203 -5.54 3.55 1.16
N THR A 204 -6.61 3.55 1.93
CA THR A 204 -6.58 3.73 3.39
C THR A 204 -6.82 2.42 4.14
N ASN A 205 -6.80 1.29 3.42
CA ASN A 205 -7.10 -0.05 3.93
C ASN A 205 -8.38 -0.16 4.78
N VAL A 206 -9.50 0.41 4.28
CA VAL A 206 -10.80 0.36 4.96
C VAL A 206 -11.67 -0.71 4.32
N ASN A 207 -12.20 -1.63 5.15
CA ASN A 207 -13.16 -2.68 4.77
C ASN A 207 -12.72 -3.61 3.62
N VAL A 208 -11.45 -3.58 3.19
CA VAL A 208 -10.96 -4.47 2.12
C VAL A 208 -11.13 -5.92 2.53
N GLU A 209 -10.60 -6.29 3.69
CA GLU A 209 -10.74 -7.66 4.21
C GLU A 209 -12.20 -8.03 4.47
N LEU A 210 -12.98 -7.12 5.06
CA LEU A 210 -14.42 -7.31 5.29
C LEU A 210 -15.17 -7.64 3.99
N CYS A 211 -14.80 -7.03 2.86
CA CYS A 211 -15.40 -7.27 1.55
C CYS A 211 -15.27 -8.74 1.13
N PHE A 212 -14.05 -9.28 1.18
CA PHE A 212 -13.79 -10.67 0.79
C PHE A 212 -14.31 -11.66 1.83
N ASN A 213 -14.15 -11.39 3.13
CA ASN A 213 -14.67 -12.25 4.19
C ASN A 213 -16.21 -12.35 4.15
N SER A 214 -16.89 -11.26 3.81
CA SER A 214 -18.35 -11.28 3.65
C SER A 214 -18.78 -12.12 2.46
N LEU A 215 -18.07 -12.07 1.33
CA LEU A 215 -18.33 -12.96 0.19
C LEU A 215 -18.07 -14.43 0.58
N LEU A 216 -16.97 -14.71 1.28
CA LEU A 216 -16.66 -16.05 1.78
C LEU A 216 -17.80 -16.61 2.64
N GLN A 217 -18.35 -15.82 3.56
CA GLN A 217 -19.50 -16.21 4.39
C GLN A 217 -20.79 -16.42 3.58
N GLN A 218 -20.93 -15.80 2.41
CA GLN A 218 -22.03 -16.08 1.48
C GLN A 218 -21.83 -17.39 0.71
N LEU A 219 -20.59 -17.72 0.36
CA LEU A 219 -20.22 -18.96 -0.33
C LEU A 219 -20.27 -20.17 0.61
N ASP A 220 -19.84 -19.99 1.85
CA ASP A 220 -19.77 -21.03 2.88
C ASP A 220 -20.58 -20.64 4.11
N LYS A 221 -21.81 -21.16 4.17
CA LYS A 221 -22.79 -20.85 5.22
C LYS A 221 -22.38 -21.36 6.61
N THR A 222 -21.35 -22.21 6.70
CA THR A 222 -20.83 -22.69 7.99
C THR A 222 -20.12 -21.59 8.76
N ARG A 223 -19.65 -20.55 8.07
CA ARG A 223 -18.88 -19.40 8.61
C ARG A 223 -19.74 -18.28 9.17
N GLY A 224 -21.03 -18.54 9.38
CA GLY A 224 -22.00 -17.57 9.88
C GLY A 224 -22.48 -16.58 8.80
N LYS A 225 -23.25 -15.57 9.23
CA LYS A 225 -23.80 -14.56 8.32
C LYS A 225 -22.84 -13.38 8.13
N PRO A 226 -22.74 -12.83 6.92
CA PRO A 226 -22.01 -11.59 6.66
C PRO A 226 -22.44 -10.44 7.56
N LYS A 227 -21.46 -9.75 8.15
CA LYS A 227 -21.66 -8.49 8.88
C LYS A 227 -21.26 -7.32 7.99
N THR A 228 -21.96 -6.20 8.10
CA THR A 228 -21.61 -4.96 7.42
C THR A 228 -21.21 -3.89 8.42
N VAL A 229 -20.15 -3.15 8.13
CA VAL A 229 -19.73 -1.99 8.92
C VAL A 229 -19.79 -0.75 8.01
N PRO A 230 -20.52 0.31 8.40
CA PRO A 230 -20.55 1.56 7.63
C PRO A 230 -19.15 2.14 7.41
N TYR A 231 -18.89 2.72 6.24
CA TYR A 231 -17.56 3.23 5.89
C TYR A 231 -16.99 4.19 6.94
N LEU A 232 -17.81 5.13 7.42
CA LEU A 232 -17.36 6.18 8.33
C LEU A 232 -16.86 5.60 9.66
N GLU A 233 -17.52 4.57 10.18
CA GLU A 233 -17.12 3.93 11.44
C GLU A 233 -15.86 3.09 11.25
N ALA A 234 -15.79 2.29 10.18
CA ALA A 234 -14.57 1.54 9.84
C ALA A 234 -13.37 2.47 9.61
N TYR A 235 -13.58 3.61 8.94
CA TYR A 235 -12.56 4.61 8.70
C TYR A 235 -12.07 5.28 9.99
N LYS A 236 -12.95 5.58 10.95
CA LYS A 236 -12.55 6.11 12.26
C LYS A 236 -11.64 5.14 13.01
N VAL A 237 -12.03 3.86 13.08
CA VAL A 237 -11.22 2.82 13.73
C VAL A 237 -9.86 2.70 13.06
N GLN A 238 -9.83 2.62 11.72
CA GLN A 238 -8.59 2.53 10.96
C GLN A 238 -7.68 3.74 11.19
N ARG A 239 -8.24 4.95 11.24
CA ARG A 239 -7.48 6.17 11.55
C ARG A 239 -6.92 6.18 12.96
N GLN A 240 -7.69 5.72 13.95
CA GLN A 240 -7.25 5.64 15.33
C GLN A 240 -6.11 4.64 15.49
N LEU A 241 -6.19 3.48 14.82
CA LEU A 241 -5.11 2.50 14.76
C LEU A 241 -3.84 3.13 14.17
N VAL A 242 -3.93 3.76 12.99
CA VAL A 242 -2.80 4.44 12.33
C VAL A 242 -2.19 5.54 13.23
N ALA A 243 -3.02 6.30 13.94
CA ALA A 243 -2.51 7.32 14.87
C ALA A 243 -1.78 6.68 16.06
N SER A 244 -2.34 5.62 16.64
CA SER A 244 -1.75 4.92 17.78
C SER A 244 -0.42 4.25 17.45
N ILE A 245 -0.31 3.59 16.28
CA ILE A 245 0.96 2.96 15.88
C ILE A 245 2.02 4.01 15.55
N THR A 246 1.61 5.16 15.00
CA THR A 246 2.54 6.25 14.64
C THR A 246 3.15 6.84 15.91
N ASP A 247 2.33 7.11 16.93
CA ASP A 247 2.80 7.63 18.23
C ASP A 247 3.76 6.63 18.93
N ARG A 248 3.45 5.33 18.93
CA ARG A 248 4.34 4.30 19.47
C ARG A 248 5.68 4.23 18.74
N PHE A 249 5.65 4.23 17.41
CA PHE A 249 6.87 4.22 16.59
C PHE A 249 7.71 5.49 16.79
N GLU A 250 7.10 6.66 16.88
CA GLU A 250 7.80 7.92 17.15
C GLU A 250 8.47 7.90 18.54
N LYS A 251 7.78 7.39 19.56
CA LYS A 251 8.37 7.20 20.90
C LYS A 251 9.55 6.23 20.87
N LEU A 252 9.41 5.09 20.18
CA LEU A 252 10.49 4.12 19.99
C LEU A 252 11.69 4.76 19.29
N MET A 253 11.45 5.58 18.26
CA MET A 253 12.50 6.30 17.52
C MET A 253 13.28 7.26 18.42
N VAL A 254 12.57 8.09 19.20
CA VAL A 254 13.18 9.06 20.12
C VAL A 254 13.97 8.37 21.23
N GLN A 255 13.49 7.22 21.72
CA GLN A 255 14.18 6.46 22.77
C GLN A 255 15.45 5.77 22.25
N SER A 256 15.38 5.20 21.05
CA SER A 256 16.44 4.38 20.47
C SER A 256 17.54 5.18 19.78
N VAL A 257 17.22 6.35 19.23
CA VAL A 257 18.15 7.17 18.44
C VAL A 257 18.45 8.47 19.19
N ARG A 258 19.64 8.55 19.79
CA ARG A 258 20.13 9.72 20.53
C ARG A 258 21.28 10.46 19.85
N ASP A 259 21.99 9.78 18.95
CA ASP A 259 23.10 10.35 18.18
C ASP A 259 22.62 10.73 16.77
N TYR A 260 22.79 12.01 16.39
CA TYR A 260 22.41 12.51 15.07
C TYR A 260 23.34 12.01 13.93
N HIS A 261 24.46 11.37 14.25
CA HIS A 261 25.31 10.69 13.27
C HIS A 261 24.85 9.26 12.94
N THR A 262 23.85 8.74 13.66
CA THR A 262 23.31 7.39 13.43
C THR A 262 22.78 7.26 12.01
N THR A 263 23.00 6.11 11.37
CA THR A 263 22.51 5.82 10.02
C THR A 263 21.20 5.01 10.06
N TRP A 264 20.39 5.13 9.00
CA TRP A 264 19.14 4.36 8.87
C TRP A 264 19.37 2.85 9.02
N LYS A 265 20.42 2.31 8.40
CA LYS A 265 20.78 0.88 8.46
C LYS A 265 21.06 0.41 9.89
N ALA A 266 21.77 1.22 10.68
CA ALA A 266 22.03 0.90 12.08
C ALA A 266 20.74 0.86 12.91
N VAL A 267 19.84 1.83 12.68
CA VAL A 267 18.54 1.88 13.36
C VAL A 267 17.67 0.68 12.98
N THR A 268 17.51 0.37 11.70
CA THR A 268 16.68 -0.76 11.28
C THR A 268 17.18 -2.09 11.82
N ASN A 269 18.50 -2.26 11.94
CA ASN A 269 19.07 -3.47 12.52
C ASN A 269 18.78 -3.60 14.02
N ASN A 270 18.68 -2.48 14.74
CA ASN A 270 18.34 -2.43 16.16
C ASN A 270 16.82 -2.61 16.38
N LEU A 271 15.99 -1.96 15.55
CA LEU A 271 14.53 -2.01 15.69
C LEU A 271 13.90 -3.30 15.15
N ARG A 272 14.63 -4.09 14.36
CA ARG A 272 14.13 -5.36 13.80
C ARG A 272 13.64 -6.29 14.91
N GLY A 273 12.44 -6.83 14.74
CA GLY A 273 11.80 -7.72 15.71
C GLY A 273 11.10 -6.99 16.86
N GLN A 274 11.19 -5.66 16.95
CA GLN A 274 10.37 -4.91 17.91
C GLN A 274 8.93 -4.76 17.40
N PRO A 275 7.91 -5.11 18.20
CA PRO A 275 6.51 -5.09 17.76
C PRO A 275 6.05 -3.76 17.18
N ASP A 276 6.39 -2.64 17.84
CA ASP A 276 6.00 -1.29 17.41
C ASP A 276 6.63 -0.91 16.06
N TYR A 277 7.84 -1.40 15.78
CA TYR A 277 8.50 -1.20 14.49
C TYR A 277 7.84 -2.05 13.40
N GLU A 278 7.69 -3.36 13.63
CA GLU A 278 7.10 -4.28 12.64
C GLU A 278 5.66 -3.89 12.29
N GLU A 279 4.85 -3.49 13.28
CA GLU A 279 3.47 -3.04 13.08
C GLU A 279 3.40 -1.73 12.29
N PHE A 280 4.31 -0.79 12.57
CA PHE A 280 4.40 0.46 11.81
C PHE A 280 4.81 0.22 10.36
N ILE A 281 5.83 -0.62 10.13
CA ILE A 281 6.26 -0.98 8.76
C ILE A 281 5.12 -1.66 8.00
N THR A 282 4.41 -2.59 8.65
CA THR A 282 3.26 -3.28 8.05
C THR A 282 2.17 -2.31 7.62
N LEU A 283 1.80 -1.32 8.46
CA LEU A 283 0.65 -0.46 8.19
C LEU A 283 0.97 0.81 7.39
N GLU A 284 2.15 1.40 7.59
CA GLU A 284 2.53 2.72 7.06
C GLU A 284 3.78 2.70 6.16
N GLY A 285 4.56 1.61 6.21
CA GLY A 285 5.64 1.34 5.26
C GLY A 285 7.01 1.93 5.62
N THR A 286 8.05 1.31 5.07
CA THR A 286 9.46 1.66 5.25
C THR A 286 9.77 3.08 4.81
N ARG A 287 9.15 3.56 3.72
CA ARG A 287 9.39 4.93 3.23
C ARG A 287 8.98 5.97 4.27
N LYS A 288 7.82 5.80 4.91
CA LYS A 288 7.35 6.74 5.94
C LYS A 288 8.22 6.64 7.19
N ALA A 289 8.61 5.42 7.60
CA ALA A 289 9.52 5.20 8.71
C ALA A 289 10.86 5.93 8.53
N ARG A 290 11.45 5.82 7.33
CA ARG A 290 12.71 6.50 6.96
C ARG A 290 12.56 8.02 6.97
N ASN A 291 11.42 8.54 6.52
CA ASN A 291 11.12 9.97 6.59
C ASN A 291 11.02 10.48 8.04
N THR A 292 10.36 9.73 8.92
CA THR A 292 10.30 10.05 10.36
C THR A 292 11.70 10.04 10.98
N PHE A 293 12.50 9.02 10.70
CA PHE A 293 13.91 8.97 11.13
C PHE A 293 14.71 10.19 10.65
N THR A 294 14.57 10.57 9.38
CA THR A 294 15.30 11.70 8.79
C THR A 294 14.94 13.02 9.49
N LYS A 295 13.64 13.21 9.81
CA LYS A 295 13.17 14.35 10.58
C LYS A 295 13.73 14.35 12.01
N HIS A 296 13.74 13.19 12.67
CA HIS A 296 14.28 13.05 14.03
C HIS A 296 15.79 13.36 14.10
N ILE A 297 16.59 12.85 13.14
CA ILE A 297 18.02 13.18 13.05
C ILE A 297 18.26 14.67 12.85
N ALA A 298 17.46 15.33 11.99
CA ALA A 298 17.55 16.78 11.81
C ALA A 298 17.21 17.55 13.10
N GLN A 299 16.22 17.08 13.86
CA GLN A 299 15.88 17.65 15.17
C GLN A 299 17.02 17.51 16.18
N LEU A 300 17.60 16.31 16.33
CA LEU A 300 18.75 16.08 17.22
C LEU A 300 19.95 16.97 16.86
N LYS A 301 20.24 17.13 15.56
CA LYS A 301 21.31 18.02 15.10
C LYS A 301 21.03 19.48 15.47
N ASN A 302 19.79 19.94 15.28
CA ASN A 302 19.41 21.31 15.64
C ASN A 302 19.47 21.55 17.14
N GLU A 303 19.03 20.58 17.96
CA GLU A 303 19.15 20.64 19.42
C GLU A 303 20.60 20.68 19.89
N HIS A 304 21.48 19.88 19.27
CA HIS A 304 22.92 19.90 19.57
C HIS A 304 23.53 21.27 19.25
N ILE A 305 23.26 21.82 18.07
CA ILE A 305 23.74 23.15 17.66
C ILE A 305 23.21 24.22 18.62
N ARG A 306 21.92 24.17 18.97
CA ARG A 306 21.31 25.11 19.93
C ARG A 306 22.01 25.05 21.28
N LYS A 307 22.22 23.85 21.82
CA LYS A 307 22.88 23.64 23.11
C LYS A 307 24.33 24.15 23.11
N ARG A 308 25.11 23.81 22.08
CA ARG A 308 26.48 24.34 21.91
C ARG A 308 26.51 25.86 21.83
N ARG A 309 25.57 26.46 21.09
CA ARG A 309 25.45 27.92 20.98
C ARG A 309 25.13 28.55 22.34
N GLU A 310 24.21 27.97 23.11
CA GLU A 310 23.90 28.44 24.47
C GLU A 310 25.10 28.32 25.39
N GLU A 311 25.81 27.18 25.36
CA GLU A 311 27.05 26.99 26.10
C GLU A 311 28.07 28.09 25.76
N TYR A 312 28.34 28.33 24.47
CA TYR A 312 29.24 29.40 24.03
C TYR A 312 28.78 30.78 24.50
N LEU A 313 27.49 31.10 24.40
CA LEU A 313 26.96 32.39 24.85
C LEU A 313 27.09 32.57 26.37
N THR A 314 26.98 31.50 27.16
CA THR A 314 27.14 31.56 28.62
C THR A 314 28.61 31.67 29.05
N THR A 315 29.54 31.06 28.32
CA THR A 315 30.98 31.14 28.63
C THR A 315 31.62 32.41 28.09
N LEU A 316 31.08 32.98 27.00
CA LEU A 316 31.65 34.13 26.32
C LEU A 316 31.95 35.33 27.23
N PRO A 317 31.06 35.79 28.14
CA PRO A 317 31.37 36.91 29.03
C PRO A 317 32.54 36.61 29.98
N LYS A 318 32.64 35.37 30.48
CA LYS A 318 33.76 34.96 31.35
C LYS A 318 35.07 34.94 30.57
N THR A 319 35.04 34.39 29.36
CA THR A 319 36.22 34.39 28.48
C THR A 319 36.65 35.81 28.14
N LEU A 320 35.70 36.69 27.79
CA LEU A 320 35.99 38.10 27.49
C LEU A 320 36.53 38.84 28.70
N ASN A 321 35.96 38.65 29.90
CA ASN A 321 36.49 39.24 31.13
C ASN A 321 37.92 38.77 31.38
N ASN A 322 38.19 37.45 31.30
CA ASN A 322 39.54 36.89 31.44
C ASN A 322 40.53 37.43 30.40
N MET A 323 40.05 37.71 29.19
CA MET A 323 40.83 38.32 28.12
C MET A 323 40.97 39.84 28.26
N LEU A 324 40.13 40.53 29.03
CA LEU A 324 40.09 41.99 29.17
C LEU A 324 39.99 42.36 30.65
N ASN A 325 40.97 41.89 31.43
CA ASN A 325 40.97 42.00 32.89
C ASN A 325 41.11 43.43 33.44
N ASN A 326 41.48 44.40 32.59
CA ASN A 326 41.68 45.80 32.96
C ASN A 326 40.77 46.69 32.12
N LEU A 327 39.73 47.26 32.75
CA LEU A 327 38.72 48.05 32.06
C LEU A 327 39.25 49.39 31.55
N ASP A 328 40.26 49.96 32.22
CA ASP A 328 40.89 51.24 31.84
C ASP A 328 41.62 51.14 30.49
N GLU A 329 42.05 49.94 30.10
CA GLU A 329 42.69 49.68 28.80
C GLU A 329 41.71 49.62 27.63
N VAL A 330 40.40 49.47 27.91
CA VAL A 330 39.37 49.21 26.91
C VAL A 330 38.35 50.34 26.81
N GLU A 331 38.14 51.12 27.87
CA GLU A 331 37.13 52.19 27.96
C GLU A 331 37.27 53.25 26.86
N HIS A 332 38.50 53.52 26.40
CA HIS A 332 38.79 54.56 25.41
C HIS A 332 38.97 54.04 23.97
N LEU A 333 38.83 52.72 23.76
CA LEU A 333 39.06 52.12 22.45
C LEU A 333 37.81 52.17 21.57
N THR A 334 38.00 52.47 20.29
CA THR A 334 37.00 52.22 19.26
C THR A 334 36.85 50.71 19.01
N TRP A 335 35.74 50.29 18.37
CA TRP A 335 35.51 48.87 18.07
C TRP A 335 36.64 48.23 17.25
N HIS A 336 37.22 48.96 16.28
CA HIS A 336 38.34 48.45 15.50
C HIS A 336 39.62 48.27 16.33
N GLU A 337 39.89 49.18 17.26
CA GLU A 337 41.04 49.08 18.17
C GLU A 337 40.84 47.93 19.17
N ALA A 338 39.65 47.79 19.74
CA ALA A 338 39.29 46.66 20.61
C ALA A 338 39.44 45.30 19.89
N GLN A 339 39.00 45.21 18.62
CA GLN A 339 39.22 44.01 17.81
C GLN A 339 40.70 43.70 17.58
N SER A 340 41.54 44.72 17.37
CA SER A 340 42.99 44.56 17.21
C SER A 340 43.64 44.04 18.51
N VAL A 341 43.27 44.61 19.65
CA VAL A 341 43.76 44.18 20.98
C VAL A 341 43.38 42.73 21.26
N ILE A 342 42.12 42.34 21.03
CA ILE A 342 41.66 40.96 21.23
C ILE A 342 42.44 39.99 20.33
N ARG A 343 42.62 40.32 19.04
CA ARG A 343 43.34 39.46 18.09
C ARG A 343 44.80 39.25 18.43
N ASN A 344 45.45 40.23 19.05
CA ASN A 344 46.87 40.17 19.39
C ASN A 344 47.14 39.48 20.74
N ARG A 345 46.11 39.08 21.51
CA ARG A 345 46.31 38.35 22.77
C ARG A 345 46.69 36.90 22.50
N HIS A 346 47.66 36.39 23.26
CA HIS A 346 48.14 35.01 23.17
C HIS A 346 47.00 33.98 23.39
N ASP A 347 46.07 34.33 24.28
CA ASP A 347 44.91 33.51 24.65
C ASP A 347 43.86 33.42 23.53
N PHE A 348 43.91 34.34 22.56
CA PHE A 348 43.01 34.35 21.39
C PHE A 348 43.44 33.32 20.35
N HIS A 349 44.74 33.01 20.26
CA HIS A 349 45.30 32.05 19.31
C HIS A 349 45.41 30.61 19.84
N SER A 350 45.35 30.42 21.16
CA SER A 350 45.47 29.10 21.80
C SER A 350 44.16 28.29 21.82
N GLY A 351 43.08 28.83 21.24
CA GLY A 351 41.82 28.12 21.05
C GLY A 351 40.92 28.15 22.29
N LEU A 352 39.75 28.76 22.10
CA LEU A 352 38.54 28.47 22.87
C LEU A 352 38.08 27.03 22.66
#